data_AF-A0A7V8ATC7-F1
#
_entry.id   AF-A0A7V8ATC7-F1
#
_cell.length_a   1.000
_cell.length_b   1.000
_cell.length_c   1.000
_cell.angle_alpha   90.00
_cell.angle_beta   90.00
_cell.angle_gamma   90.00
#
_symmetry.space_group_name_H-M   'P 1'
#
loop_
_entity.id
_entity.type
_entity.pdbx_description
1 polymer ?
#
loop_
_entity_poly.entity_id
_entity_poly.type
_entity_poly.pdbx_seq_one_letter_code
_entity_poly.pdbx_strand_id
1 'polypeptide(L)'
;MRDDEIDELKRMVISELMIFMTEDPALVCRAMRIIFIATYLERIADHATNIAEMAIYLAEGKIIRHGKDDRHDEGYEKVRGCESRR
;
A
#
# COMPACT_ATOMS: atom_id res chain seq x y z
N MET A 1 5.97 9.22 -11.21
CA MET A 1 5.54 9.66 -12.56
C MET A 1 4.09 9.28 -12.86
N ARG A 2 3.64 8.01 -12.75
CA ARG A 2 2.21 7.68 -12.98
C ARG A 2 1.32 7.86 -11.75
N ASP A 3 1.91 7.81 -10.57
CA ASP A 3 1.22 7.95 -9.28
C ASP A 3 0.86 9.41 -9.00
N ASP A 4 1.82 10.32 -9.20
CA ASP A 4 1.67 11.77 -9.01
C ASP A 4 0.50 12.37 -9.83
N GLU A 5 0.27 11.86 -11.04
CA GLU A 5 -0.85 12.29 -11.90
C GLU A 5 -2.21 11.82 -11.36
N ILE A 6 -2.27 10.62 -10.79
CA ILE A 6 -3.49 10.06 -10.20
C ILE A 6 -3.84 10.82 -8.91
N ASP A 7 -2.83 11.15 -8.11
CA ASP A 7 -2.98 11.96 -6.90
C ASP A 7 -3.50 13.37 -7.21
N GLU A 8 -2.94 14.01 -8.23
CA GLU A 8 -3.39 15.32 -8.66
C GLU A 8 -4.84 15.28 -9.17
N LEU A 9 -5.18 14.26 -9.96
CA LEU A 9 -6.53 14.07 -10.46
C LEU A 9 -7.53 13.84 -9.32
N LYS A 10 -7.17 13.02 -8.33
CA LYS A 10 -7.99 12.80 -7.13
C LYS A 10 -8.21 14.11 -6.38
N ARG A 11 -7.17 14.95 -6.23
CA ARG A 11 -7.27 16.25 -5.56
C ARG A 11 -8.20 17.20 -6.32
N MET A 12 -8.10 17.26 -7.65
CA MET A 12 -9.00 18.06 -8.49
C MET A 12 -10.45 17.61 -8.34
N VAL A 13 -10.72 16.31 -8.43
CA VAL A 13 -12.09 15.75 -8.29
C VAL A 13 -12.68 16.06 -6.92
N ILE A 14 -11.90 15.91 -5.84
CA ILE A 14 -12.38 16.24 -4.48
C ILE A 14 -12.73 17.73 -4.37
N SER A 15 -11.90 18.61 -4.93
CA SER A 15 -12.14 20.05 -4.93
C SER A 15 -13.45 20.41 -5.65
N GLU A 16 -13.68 19.81 -6.82
CA GLU A 16 -14.92 20.03 -7.59
C GLU A 16 -16.15 19.49 -6.86
N LEU A 17 -16.06 18.32 -6.25
CA LEU A 17 -17.13 17.75 -5.44
C LEU A 17 -17.46 18.63 -4.23
N MET A 18 -16.48 19.27 -3.59
CA MET A 18 -16.71 20.20 -2.48
C MET A 18 -17.51 21.44 -2.92
N ILE A 19 -17.28 21.92 -4.14
CA ILE A 19 -18.06 23.02 -4.73
C ILE A 19 -19.51 22.57 -4.92
N PHE A 20 -19.74 21.41 -5.54
CA PHE A 20 -21.10 20.88 -5.74
C PHE A 20 -21.84 20.61 -4.42
N MET A 21 -21.15 20.14 -3.39
CA MET A 21 -21.73 19.96 -2.06
C MET A 21 -22.11 21.29 -1.39
N THR A 22 -21.39 22.37 -1.70
CA THR A 22 -21.67 23.72 -1.18
C THR A 22 -22.86 24.36 -1.92
N GLU A 23 -22.97 24.11 -3.22
CA GLU A 23 -24.10 24.58 -4.04
C GLU A 23 -25.41 23.84 -3.72
N ASP A 24 -25.36 22.51 -3.53
CA ASP A 24 -26.52 21.70 -3.17
C ASP A 24 -26.16 20.67 -2.06
N PRO A 25 -26.57 20.93 -0.81
CA PRO A 25 -26.36 19.99 0.30
C PRO A 25 -26.98 18.60 0.08
N ALA A 26 -27.97 18.45 -0.80
CA ALA A 26 -28.55 17.14 -1.13
C ALA A 26 -27.56 16.22 -1.89
N LEU A 27 -26.49 16.79 -2.47
CA LEU A 27 -25.46 16.05 -3.18
C LEU A 27 -24.39 15.45 -2.26
N VAL A 28 -24.30 15.89 -1.00
CA VAL A 28 -23.26 15.48 -0.03
C VAL A 28 -23.12 13.97 0.06
N CYS A 29 -24.21 13.23 0.24
CA CYS A 29 -24.14 11.77 0.36
C CYS A 29 -23.62 11.08 -0.91
N ARG A 30 -23.94 11.60 -2.10
CA ARG A 30 -23.47 11.05 -3.38
C ARG A 30 -21.99 11.38 -3.59
N ALA A 31 -21.62 12.64 -3.38
CA ALA A 31 -20.26 13.09 -3.54
C ALA A 31 -19.30 12.40 -2.55
N MET A 32 -19.73 12.15 -1.30
CA MET A 32 -18.95 11.35 -0.34
C MET A 32 -18.68 9.91 -0.83
N ARG A 33 -19.66 9.25 -1.46
CA ARG A 33 -19.46 7.91 -2.03
C ARG A 33 -18.39 7.91 -3.12
N ILE A 34 -18.36 8.95 -3.96
CA ILE A 34 -17.36 9.10 -5.02
C ILE A 34 -15.96 9.29 -4.41
N ILE A 35 -15.84 10.12 -3.37
CA ILE A 35 -14.57 10.33 -2.65
C ILE A 35 -14.05 9.01 -2.06
N PHE A 36 -14.93 8.20 -1.45
CA PHE A 36 -14.53 6.90 -0.93
C PHE A 36 -14.08 5.95 -2.03
N ILE A 37 -14.81 5.86 -3.14
CA ILE A 37 -14.41 5.03 -4.29
C ILE A 37 -13.03 5.44 -4.80
N ALA A 38 -12.79 6.74 -5.00
CA ALA A 38 -11.49 7.24 -5.45
C ALA A 38 -10.36 6.87 -4.48
N THR A 39 -10.61 6.99 -3.17
CA THR A 39 -9.65 6.60 -2.13
C THR A 39 -9.36 5.10 -2.11
N TYR A 40 -10.38 4.25 -2.30
CA TYR A 40 -10.15 2.80 -2.36
C TYR A 40 -9.37 2.39 -3.60
N LEU A 41 -9.59 3.05 -4.74
CA LEU A 41 -8.85 2.79 -5.97
C LEU A 41 -7.36 3.11 -5.83
N GLU A 42 -7.02 4.26 -5.23
CA GLU A 42 -5.64 4.63 -4.89
C GLU A 42 -4.98 3.54 -4.02
N ARG A 43 -5.64 3.10 -2.94
CA ARG A 43 -5.08 2.04 -2.07
C ARG A 43 -4.86 0.72 -2.79
N ILE A 44 -5.75 0.36 -3.72
CA ILE A 44 -5.57 -0.84 -4.55
C ILE A 44 -4.36 -0.67 -5.47
N ALA A 45 -4.18 0.52 -6.06
CA ALA A 45 -3.04 0.84 -6.90
C ALA A 45 -1.72 0.75 -6.11
N ASP A 46 -1.65 1.32 -4.91
CA ASP A 46 -0.50 1.22 -4.01
C ASP A 46 -0.13 -0.24 -3.71
N HIS A 47 -1.13 -1.04 -3.35
CA HIS A 47 -0.91 -2.45 -3.06
C HIS A 47 -0.44 -3.22 -4.29
N ALA A 48 -0.97 -2.91 -5.47
CA ALA A 48 -0.52 -3.51 -6.72
C ALA A 48 0.94 -3.16 -7.03
N THR A 49 1.34 -1.91 -6.83
CA THR A 49 2.74 -1.46 -6.99
C THR A 49 3.67 -2.19 -6.02
N ASN A 50 3.30 -2.25 -4.73
CA ASN A 50 4.10 -2.96 -3.72
C ASN A 50 4.29 -4.45 -4.06
N ILE A 51 3.23 -5.11 -4.57
CA ILE A 51 3.30 -6.52 -5.00
C ILE A 51 4.19 -6.66 -6.24
N ALA A 52 4.07 -5.76 -7.22
CA ALA A 52 4.88 -5.78 -8.43
C ALA A 52 6.37 -5.59 -8.11
N GLU A 53 6.69 -4.65 -7.22
CA GLU A 53 8.07 -4.43 -6.73
C GLU A 53 8.62 -5.69 -6.04
N MET A 54 7.81 -6.32 -5.18
CA MET A 54 8.19 -7.56 -4.51
C MET A 54 8.39 -8.71 -5.51
N ALA A 55 7.55 -8.81 -6.54
CA ALA A 55 7.68 -9.82 -7.58
C ALA A 55 8.95 -9.62 -8.43
N ILE A 56 9.27 -8.37 -8.81
CA ILE A 56 10.51 -8.02 -9.52
C ILE A 56 11.72 -8.37 -8.65
N TYR A 57 11.69 -8.02 -7.36
CA TYR A 57 12.75 -8.35 -6.41
C TYR A 57 13.01 -9.85 -6.29
N LEU A 58 11.94 -10.65 -6.23
CA LEU A 58 12.03 -12.12 -6.21
C LEU A 58 12.55 -12.70 -7.53
N ALA A 59 12.18 -12.11 -8.67
CA ALA A 59 12.56 -12.58 -10.00
C ALA A 59 14.03 -12.25 -10.37
N GLU A 60 14.52 -11.06 -10.00
CA GLU A 60 15.91 -10.64 -10.28
C GLU A 60 16.92 -11.20 -9.27
N GLY A 61 16.45 -11.88 -8.22
CA GLY A 61 17.29 -12.63 -7.27
C GLY A 61 18.20 -11.75 -6.40
N LYS A 62 18.07 -10.42 -6.44
CA LYS A 62 18.78 -9.53 -5.52
C LYS A 62 18.06 -9.50 -4.19
N ILE A 63 18.45 -10.39 -3.29
CA ILE A 63 18.16 -10.24 -1.87
C ILE A 63 18.92 -8.99 -1.36
N ILE A 64 18.39 -7.79 -1.55
CA ILE A 64 18.81 -6.63 -0.76
C ILE A 64 18.07 -6.70 0.57
N ARG A 65 18.60 -7.52 1.48
CA ARG A 65 18.38 -7.29 2.91
C ARG A 65 18.86 -5.87 3.19
N HIS A 66 17.94 -4.93 3.37
CA HIS A 66 18.27 -3.66 3.99
C HIS A 66 18.59 -3.95 5.46
N GLY A 67 19.86 -4.25 5.71
CA GLY A 67 20.45 -4.19 7.03
C GLY A 67 20.48 -2.73 7.48
N LYS A 68 19.42 -2.31 8.16
CA LYS A 68 19.45 -1.24 9.15
C LYS A 68 18.56 -1.64 10.32
N ASP A 69 18.93 -2.72 10.99
CA ASP A 69 19.13 -2.70 12.44
C ASP A 69 19.82 -4.01 12.83
N ASP A 70 21.08 -3.89 13.24
CA ASP A 70 21.70 -4.87 14.12
C ASP A 70 20.97 -4.79 15.45
N ARG A 71 20.01 -5.68 15.71
CA ARG A 71 19.71 -6.23 17.05
C ARG A 71 18.54 -7.23 17.03
N HIS A 72 18.91 -8.45 17.42
CA HIS A 72 18.06 -9.54 17.94
C HIS A 72 17.05 -10.20 16.98
N ASP A 73 17.43 -11.37 16.45
CA ASP A 73 16.67 -12.59 16.78
C ASP A 73 17.54 -13.86 16.62
N GLU A 74 18.37 -14.13 17.63
CA GLU A 74 18.93 -15.46 17.87
C GLU A 74 17.79 -16.40 18.31
N GLY A 75 17.06 -17.01 17.37
CA GLY A 75 15.86 -17.78 17.73
C GLY A 75 15.54 -19.04 16.93
N TYR A 76 16.22 -19.33 15.81
CA TYR A 76 15.73 -20.36 14.86
C TYR A 76 16.71 -21.51 14.56
N GLU A 77 17.66 -21.81 15.46
CA GLU A 77 18.60 -22.93 15.26
C GLU A 77 18.68 -23.97 16.39
N LYS A 78 17.74 -23.98 17.35
CA LYS A 78 17.83 -24.88 18.52
C LYS A 78 16.66 -25.84 18.75
N VAL A 79 16.01 -26.34 17.70
CA VAL A 79 14.91 -27.34 17.85
C VAL A 79 15.06 -28.60 16.98
N ARG A 80 16.27 -28.96 16.52
CA ARG A 80 16.52 -30.26 15.87
C ARG A 80 17.80 -30.97 16.34
N GLY A 81 18.02 -31.02 17.66
CA GLY A 81 19.22 -31.64 18.22
C GLY A 81 18.99 -32.53 19.43
N CYS A 82 17.76 -33.00 19.69
CA CYS A 82 17.48 -33.84 20.87
C CYS A 82 16.60 -35.04 20.52
N GLU A 83 16.97 -35.81 19.50
CA GLU A 83 16.51 -37.18 19.31
C GLU A 83 17.58 -37.93 18.51
N SER A 84 18.47 -38.64 19.22
CA SER A 84 19.13 -39.90 18.80
C SER A 84 20.54 -40.04 19.39
N ARG A 85 20.60 -40.56 20.62
CA ARG A 85 21.40 -41.73 21.03
C ARG A 85 21.68 -41.67 22.54
N ARG A 86 21.41 -42.85 23.13
CA ARG A 86 21.90 -43.40 24.40
C ARG A 86 23.16 -42.77 24.97
#